data_AF-A0A2N5A360-F1
#
_entry.id   AF-A0A2N5A360-F1
#
_cell.length_a   1.000
_cell.length_b   1.000
_cell.length_c   1.000
_cell.angle_alpha   90.00
_cell.angle_beta   90.00
_cell.angle_gamma   90.00
#
_symmetry.space_group_name_H-M   'P 1'
#
loop_
_entity.id
_entity.type
_entity.pdbx_description
1 polymer ?
#
loop_
_entity_poly.entity_id
_entity_poly.type
_entity_poly.pdbx_seq_one_letter_code
_entity_poly.pdbx_strand_id
1 'polypeptide(L)'
;IMLFGGLFLLFKATVELNERLEGKDSDNPTQRRGAKFWAVVAQIVVLDAIFSLDSVITAVGMVDHLAVMMAAVIIAISLMLMASKALTRFVNSHPTIVILCLSFLLMIGFSLIAEGFSFIIPKGYLYAAIGFSVMIEALNQLALFNRRRFLSANMTLRQRTTEAVMNLLS
;
A
#
# COMPACT_ATOMS: atom_id res chain seq x y z
N ILE A 1 19.38 -15.74 0.33
CA ILE A 1 18.59 -14.90 1.27
C ILE A 1 17.27 -14.42 0.63
N MET A 2 17.33 -13.96 -0.62
CA MET A 2 16.19 -13.54 -1.45
C MET A 2 15.01 -14.52 -1.50
N LEU A 3 15.30 -15.79 -1.79
CA LEU A 3 14.27 -16.82 -2.00
C LEU A 3 13.48 -17.13 -0.72
N PHE A 4 14.17 -17.21 0.42
CA PHE A 4 13.54 -17.43 1.73
C PHE A 4 12.72 -16.20 2.17
N GLY A 5 13.26 -14.98 1.96
CA GLY A 5 12.54 -13.74 2.23
C GLY A 5 11.28 -13.58 1.38
N GLY A 6 11.39 -13.84 0.07
CA GLY A 6 10.26 -13.79 -0.86
C GLY A 6 9.17 -14.80 -0.54
N LEU A 7 9.54 -16.04 -0.16
CA LEU A 7 8.58 -17.08 0.22
C LEU A 7 7.83 -16.74 1.52
N PHE A 8 8.55 -16.24 2.53
CA PHE A 8 7.96 -15.75 3.78
C PHE A 8 6.98 -14.60 3.53
N LEU A 9 7.35 -13.66 2.66
CA LEU A 9 6.51 -12.53 2.27
C LEU A 9 5.27 -12.97 1.50
N LEU A 10 5.39 -13.88 0.53
CA LEU A 10 4.24 -14.41 -0.21
C LEU A 10 3.24 -15.09 0.73
N PHE A 11 3.72 -15.95 1.64
CA PHE A 11 2.86 -16.63 2.59
C PHE A 11 2.11 -15.63 3.47
N LYS A 12 2.83 -14.68 4.09
CA LYS A 12 2.24 -13.68 4.98
C LYS A 12 1.28 -12.73 4.26
N ALA A 13 1.65 -12.24 3.08
CA ALA A 13 0.80 -11.35 2.28
C ALA A 13 -0.46 -12.06 1.79
N THR A 14 -0.37 -13.33 1.39
CA THR A 14 -1.52 -14.13 0.96
C THR A 14 -2.50 -14.37 2.11
N VAL A 15 -2.00 -14.74 3.29
CA VAL A 15 -2.84 -14.95 4.48
C VAL A 15 -3.52 -13.65 4.91
N GLU A 16 -2.78 -12.54 4.97
CA GLU A 16 -3.35 -11.23 5.34
C GLU A 16 -4.36 -10.72 4.29
N LEU A 17 -4.09 -10.93 3.00
CA LEU A 17 -5.01 -10.56 1.92
C LEU A 17 -6.29 -11.39 1.99
N ASN A 18 -6.18 -12.71 2.19
CA ASN A 18 -7.31 -13.62 2.32
C ASN A 18 -8.18 -13.25 3.54
N GLU A 19 -7.57 -13.00 4.70
CA GLU A 19 -8.29 -12.59 5.91
C GLU A 19 -8.98 -11.22 5.77
N ARG A 20 -8.49 -10.33 4.88
CA ARG A 20 -9.14 -9.05 4.56
C ARG A 20 -10.25 -9.17 3.55
N LEU A 21 -10.17 -10.15 2.66
CA LEU A 21 -11.23 -10.47 1.70
C LEU A 21 -12.39 -11.19 2.41
N GLU A 22 -12.10 -12.20 3.24
CA GLU A 22 -13.11 -12.90 4.07
C GLU A 22 -13.66 -12.03 5.20
N GLY A 23 -12.82 -11.18 5.82
CA GLY A 23 -13.24 -10.28 6.90
C GLY A 23 -14.20 -9.17 6.47
N LYS A 24 -14.48 -9.03 5.17
CA LYS A 24 -15.44 -8.07 4.62
C LYS A 24 -16.89 -8.57 4.67
N ASP A 25 -17.09 -9.87 4.91
CA ASP A 25 -18.42 -10.51 5.05
C ASP A 25 -18.84 -10.74 6.52
N SER A 26 -17.99 -10.40 7.51
CA SER A 26 -18.29 -10.57 8.94
C SER A 26 -18.67 -9.24 9.60
N ASP A 27 -19.96 -9.07 9.85
CA ASP A 27 -20.65 -7.89 10.40
C ASP A 27 -20.27 -7.58 11.88
N ASN A 28 -19.07 -7.02 12.13
CA ASN A 28 -18.71 -6.50 13.46
C ASN A 28 -17.73 -5.30 13.40
N PRO A 29 -18.21 -4.05 13.58
CA PRO A 29 -17.46 -2.86 13.15
C PRO A 29 -16.42 -2.30 14.15
N THR A 30 -16.24 -2.82 15.37
CA THR A 30 -15.60 -2.01 16.43
C THR A 30 -14.28 -2.49 17.02
N GLN A 31 -13.74 -3.69 16.75
CA GLN A 31 -12.54 -4.16 17.51
C GLN A 31 -11.35 -4.72 16.71
N ARG A 32 -11.48 -5.01 15.41
CA ARG A 32 -10.41 -5.68 14.63
C ARG A 32 -9.48 -4.77 13.82
N ARG A 33 -9.69 -3.43 13.82
CA ARG A 33 -8.89 -2.50 13.00
C ARG A 33 -7.45 -2.29 13.49
N GLY A 34 -7.20 -2.34 14.79
CA GLY A 34 -5.89 -2.04 15.39
C GLY A 34 -4.86 -3.18 15.30
N ALA A 35 -5.28 -4.43 15.53
CA ALA A 35 -4.37 -5.59 15.52
C ALA A 35 -3.78 -5.88 14.12
N LYS A 36 -4.56 -5.59 13.06
CA LYS A 36 -4.17 -5.85 11.66
C LYS A 36 -3.33 -4.73 11.04
N PHE A 37 -3.29 -3.54 11.64
CA PHE A 37 -2.45 -2.42 11.18
C PHE A 37 -0.96 -2.70 11.43
N TRP A 38 -0.63 -3.19 12.62
CA TRP A 38 0.75 -3.52 12.99
C TRP A 38 1.33 -4.65 12.13
N ALA A 39 0.51 -5.60 11.69
CA ALA A 39 0.93 -6.70 10.83
C ALA A 39 1.41 -6.21 9.44
N VAL A 40 0.67 -5.31 8.80
CA VAL A 40 1.04 -4.76 7.48
C VAL A 40 2.26 -3.85 7.58
N VAL A 41 2.32 -3.00 8.61
CA VAL A 41 3.49 -2.13 8.84
C VAL A 41 4.75 -2.96 9.09
N ALA A 42 4.66 -4.02 9.90
CA ALA A 42 5.78 -4.92 10.12
C ALA A 42 6.25 -5.59 8.82
N GLN A 43 5.33 -5.98 7.93
CA GLN A 43 5.67 -6.55 6.62
C GLN A 43 6.40 -5.56 5.72
N ILE A 44 5.95 -4.30 5.65
CA ILE A 44 6.62 -3.24 4.88
C ILE A 44 8.05 -3.04 5.40
N VAL A 45 8.24 -2.93 6.72
CA VAL A 45 9.57 -2.74 7.33
C VAL A 45 10.50 -3.93 7.05
N VAL A 46 9.99 -5.16 7.13
CA VAL A 46 10.78 -6.36 6.83
C VAL A 46 11.17 -6.41 5.34
N LEU A 47 10.23 -6.12 4.43
CA LEU A 47 10.48 -6.12 2.99
C LEU A 47 11.44 -4.99 2.59
N ASP A 48 11.27 -3.81 3.15
CA ASP A 48 12.15 -2.66 2.96
C ASP A 48 13.57 -2.94 3.47
N ALA A 49 13.72 -3.62 4.61
CA ALA A 49 15.03 -4.04 5.11
C ALA A 49 15.73 -5.03 4.16
N ILE A 50 14.99 -6.02 3.62
CA ILE A 50 15.53 -7.00 2.66
C ILE A 50 15.93 -6.30 1.35
N PHE A 51 15.07 -5.43 0.83
CA PHE A 51 15.31 -4.69 -0.42
C PHE A 51 16.43 -3.65 -0.28
N SER A 52 16.51 -2.99 0.88
CA SER A 52 17.59 -2.07 1.23
C SER A 52 18.92 -2.82 1.33
N LEU A 53 18.95 -4.01 1.93
CA LEU A 53 20.18 -4.82 2.00
C LEU A 53 20.67 -5.26 0.62
N ASP A 54 19.76 -5.72 -0.25
CA ASP A 54 20.13 -6.13 -1.61
C ASP A 54 20.60 -4.97 -2.48
N SER A 55 19.89 -3.83 -2.44
CA SER A 55 20.28 -2.62 -3.18
C SER A 55 21.64 -2.11 -2.72
N VAL A 56 21.94 -2.21 -1.42
CA VAL A 56 23.26 -1.88 -0.88
C VAL A 56 24.31 -2.88 -1.35
N ILE A 57 24.09 -4.19 -1.23
CA ILE A 57 25.07 -5.20 -1.67
C ILE A 57 25.36 -5.09 -3.17
N THR A 58 24.34 -4.84 -4.00
CA THR A 58 24.48 -4.60 -5.43
C THR A 58 25.27 -3.32 -5.73
N ALA A 59 25.04 -2.25 -4.96
CA ALA A 59 25.78 -1.01 -5.10
C ALA A 59 27.25 -1.14 -4.60
N VAL A 60 27.49 -1.87 -3.51
CA VAL A 60 28.83 -2.22 -3.02
C VAL A 60 29.63 -2.94 -4.10
N GLY A 61 28.99 -3.86 -4.83
CA GLY A 61 29.62 -4.59 -5.92
C GLY A 61 29.89 -3.77 -7.19
N MET A 62 29.35 -2.56 -7.30
CA MET A 62 29.37 -1.75 -8.53
C MET A 62 30.14 -0.43 -8.39
N VAL A 63 30.55 -0.01 -7.18
CA VAL A 63 31.17 1.30 -6.92
C VAL A 63 32.48 1.15 -6.14
N ASP A 64 33.59 1.63 -6.70
CA ASP A 64 34.92 1.53 -6.09
C ASP A 64 35.12 2.45 -4.87
N HIS A 65 34.23 3.42 -4.66
CA HIS A 65 34.33 4.43 -3.59
C HIS A 65 33.44 4.12 -2.38
N LEU A 66 34.01 3.39 -1.42
CA LEU A 66 33.36 3.02 -0.14
C LEU A 66 32.76 4.22 0.62
N ALA A 67 33.40 5.39 0.55
CA ALA A 67 32.95 6.59 1.27
C ALA A 67 31.63 7.15 0.72
N VAL A 68 31.48 7.19 -0.62
CA VAL A 68 30.26 7.70 -1.28
C VAL A 68 29.08 6.78 -1.00
N MET A 69 29.33 5.47 -1.01
CA MET A 69 28.34 4.48 -0.68
C MET A 69 27.86 4.59 0.78
N MET A 70 28.76 4.70 1.75
CA MET A 70 28.34 4.86 3.15
C MET A 70 27.48 6.12 3.34
N ALA A 71 27.84 7.24 2.71
CA ALA A 71 27.02 8.44 2.73
C ALA A 71 25.62 8.20 2.12
N ALA A 72 25.55 7.53 0.97
CA ALA A 72 24.28 7.21 0.31
C ALA A 72 23.36 6.33 1.17
N VAL A 73 23.92 5.30 1.83
CA VAL A 73 23.14 4.40 2.71
C VAL A 73 22.60 5.15 3.93
N ILE A 74 23.43 5.98 4.57
CA ILE A 74 23.00 6.78 5.74
C ILE A 74 21.87 7.73 5.36
N ILE A 75 21.98 8.39 4.20
CA ILE A 75 20.94 9.30 3.69
C ILE A 75 19.67 8.49 3.40
N ALA A 76 19.76 7.35 2.72
CA ALA A 76 18.61 6.52 2.36
C ALA A 76 17.84 6.04 3.61
N ILE A 77 18.55 5.48 4.61
CA ILE A 77 17.93 5.01 5.87
C ILE A 77 17.29 6.19 6.61
N SER A 78 17.95 7.35 6.67
CA SER A 78 17.38 8.55 7.31
C SER A 78 16.07 8.99 6.65
N LEU A 79 16.03 8.98 5.32
CA LEU A 79 14.86 9.36 4.52
C LEU A 79 13.70 8.37 4.72
N MET A 80 13.97 7.05 4.73
CA MET A 80 12.98 6.02 5.03
C MET A 80 12.36 6.21 6.42
N LEU A 81 13.19 6.46 7.44
CA LEU A 81 12.72 6.67 8.82
C LEU A 81 11.83 7.91 8.94
N MET A 82 12.21 9.02 8.29
CA MET A 82 11.37 10.24 8.27
C MET A 82 10.05 10.01 7.53
N ALA A 83 10.07 9.29 6.42
CA ALA A 83 8.88 9.00 5.61
C ALA A 83 7.91 8.01 6.29
N SER A 84 8.41 7.10 7.13
CA SER A 84 7.63 6.04 7.77
C SER A 84 6.40 6.55 8.56
N LYS A 85 6.54 7.68 9.28
CA LYS A 85 5.45 8.30 10.05
C LYS A 85 4.36 8.88 9.14
N ALA A 86 4.75 9.52 8.04
CA ALA A 86 3.82 10.10 7.08
C ALA A 86 3.06 8.98 6.34
N LEU A 87 3.80 7.95 5.90
CA LEU A 87 3.23 6.76 5.25
C LEU A 87 2.21 6.06 6.15
N THR A 88 2.56 5.87 7.43
CA THR A 88 1.68 5.29 8.44
C THR A 88 0.35 6.05 8.57
N ARG A 89 0.40 7.39 8.64
CA ARG A 89 -0.80 8.22 8.78
C ARG A 89 -1.68 8.20 7.52
N PHE A 90 -1.04 8.15 6.34
CA PHE A 90 -1.73 8.10 5.06
C PHE A 90 -2.45 6.77 4.84
N VAL A 91 -1.79 5.65 5.16
CA VAL A 91 -2.37 4.31 5.09
C VAL A 91 -3.52 4.15 6.10
N ASN A 92 -3.42 4.74 7.30
CA ASN A 92 -4.47 4.66 8.31
C ASN A 92 -5.75 5.44 7.93
N SER A 93 -5.63 6.49 7.12
CA SER A 93 -6.78 7.28 6.66
C SER A 93 -7.51 6.68 5.46
N HIS A 94 -6.88 5.76 4.71
CA HIS A 94 -7.42 5.23 3.45
C HIS A 94 -7.35 3.69 3.39
N PRO A 95 -8.46 2.98 3.72
CA PRO A 95 -8.47 1.51 3.77
C PRO A 95 -8.21 0.83 2.41
N THR A 96 -8.52 1.48 1.29
CA THR A 96 -8.24 0.98 -0.06
C THR A 96 -6.73 0.89 -0.35
N ILE A 97 -5.95 1.83 0.20
CA ILE A 97 -4.49 1.90 0.04
C ILE A 97 -3.80 0.73 0.76
N VAL A 98 -4.36 0.28 1.89
CA VAL A 98 -3.85 -0.88 2.64
C VAL A 98 -3.86 -2.14 1.75
N ILE A 99 -4.95 -2.37 1.03
CA ILE A 99 -5.12 -3.53 0.15
C ILE A 99 -4.13 -3.44 -1.01
N LEU A 100 -3.99 -2.26 -1.62
CA LEU A 100 -3.04 -2.02 -2.71
C LEU A 100 -1.59 -2.25 -2.27
N CYS A 101 -1.23 -1.84 -1.05
CA CYS A 101 0.10 -2.07 -0.47
C CYS A 101 0.37 -3.56 -0.22
N LEU A 102 -0.63 -4.32 0.23
CA LEU A 102 -0.56 -5.79 0.35
C LEU A 102 -0.36 -6.47 -1.00
N SER A 103 -1.04 -6.00 -2.04
CA SER A 103 -0.84 -6.49 -3.41
C SER A 103 0.57 -6.20 -3.94
N PHE A 104 1.16 -5.04 -3.62
CA PHE A 104 2.54 -4.72 -3.95
C PHE A 104 3.55 -5.56 -3.17
N LEU A 105 3.33 -5.79 -1.87
CA LEU A 105 4.14 -6.71 -1.07
C LEU A 105 4.15 -8.12 -1.70
N LEU A 106 3.00 -8.61 -2.15
CA LEU A 106 2.87 -9.90 -2.83
C LEU A 106 3.62 -9.91 -4.16
N MET A 107 3.47 -8.86 -4.99
CA MET A 107 4.17 -8.72 -6.26
C MET A 107 5.70 -8.68 -6.08
N ILE A 108 6.20 -7.93 -5.10
CA ILE A 108 7.63 -7.84 -4.80
C ILE A 108 8.13 -9.17 -4.23
N GLY A 109 7.36 -9.83 -3.34
CA GLY A 109 7.68 -11.16 -2.85
C GLY A 109 7.81 -12.20 -3.97
N PHE A 110 6.89 -12.17 -4.93
CA PHE A 110 6.98 -12.99 -6.14
C PHE A 110 8.23 -12.67 -6.98
N SER A 111 8.53 -11.38 -7.18
CA SER A 111 9.73 -10.94 -7.89
C SER A 111 11.01 -11.45 -7.23
N LEU A 112 11.11 -11.40 -5.89
CA LEU A 112 12.27 -11.88 -5.13
C LEU A 112 12.47 -13.40 -5.26
N ILE A 113 11.37 -14.16 -5.34
CA ILE A 113 11.44 -15.60 -5.59
C ILE A 113 11.91 -15.85 -7.03
N ALA A 114 11.35 -15.14 -8.01
CA ALA A 114 11.75 -15.26 -9.42
C ALA A 114 13.24 -14.94 -9.61
N GLU A 115 13.73 -13.84 -9.05
CA GLU A 115 15.15 -13.49 -9.04
C GLU A 115 15.99 -14.54 -8.29
N GLY A 116 15.48 -15.08 -7.18
CA GLY A 116 16.11 -16.18 -6.44
C GLY A 116 16.25 -17.48 -7.24
N PHE A 117 15.37 -17.72 -8.20
CA PHE A 117 15.46 -18.83 -9.16
C PHE A 117 16.24 -18.49 -10.44
N SER A 118 16.92 -17.33 -10.49
CA SER A 118 17.60 -16.78 -11.67
C SER A 118 16.69 -16.50 -12.87
N PHE A 119 15.36 -16.44 -12.67
CA PHE A 119 14.43 -15.93 -13.68
C PHE A 119 14.44 -14.40 -13.64
N ILE A 120 15.04 -13.79 -14.65
CA ILE A 120 15.11 -12.33 -14.78
C ILE A 120 13.76 -11.83 -15.30
N ILE A 121 12.86 -11.47 -14.39
CA ILE A 121 11.69 -10.65 -14.75
C ILE A 121 12.21 -9.24 -15.05
N PRO A 122 12.00 -8.69 -16.26
CA PRO A 122 12.48 -7.35 -16.57
C PRO A 122 11.79 -6.34 -15.64
N LYS A 123 12.58 -5.64 -14.81
CA LYS A 123 12.08 -4.72 -13.78
C LYS A 123 11.12 -3.64 -14.32
N GLY A 124 11.24 -3.31 -15.61
CA GLY A 124 10.33 -2.41 -16.32
C GLY A 124 8.86 -2.83 -16.28
N TYR A 125 8.55 -4.13 -16.37
CA TYR A 125 7.16 -4.61 -16.29
C TYR A 125 6.58 -4.43 -14.88
N LEU A 126 7.40 -4.65 -13.85
CA LEU A 126 6.99 -4.43 -12.46
C LEU A 126 6.72 -2.95 -12.20
N TYR A 127 7.61 -2.07 -12.64
CA TYR A 127 7.41 -0.63 -12.49
C TYR A 127 6.19 -0.11 -13.26
N ALA A 128 5.96 -0.62 -14.47
CA ALA A 128 4.75 -0.30 -15.23
C ALA A 128 3.47 -0.77 -14.51
N ALA A 129 3.47 -1.98 -13.95
CA ALA A 129 2.33 -2.52 -13.22
C ALA A 129 2.03 -1.74 -11.93
N ILE A 130 3.07 -1.41 -11.14
CA ILE A 130 2.95 -0.58 -9.93
C ILE A 130 2.42 0.81 -10.29
N GLY A 131 3.02 1.46 -11.29
CA GLY A 131 2.61 2.81 -11.73
C GLY A 131 1.17 2.85 -12.24
N PHE A 132 0.76 1.88 -13.04
CA PHE A 132 -0.61 1.77 -13.54
C PHE A 132 -1.63 1.55 -12.42
N SER A 133 -1.31 0.66 -11.46
CA SER A 133 -2.16 0.39 -10.29
C SER A 133 -2.35 1.63 -9.42
N VAL A 134 -1.26 2.37 -9.13
CA VAL A 134 -1.33 3.64 -8.39
C VAL A 134 -2.16 4.67 -9.15
N MET A 135 -2.00 4.76 -10.47
CA MET A 135 -2.77 5.70 -11.29
C MET A 135 -4.27 5.40 -11.25
N ILE A 136 -4.66 4.14 -11.39
CA ILE A 136 -6.07 3.72 -11.27
C ILE A 136 -6.62 4.04 -9.88
N GLU A 137 -5.87 3.74 -8.83
CA GLU A 137 -6.33 4.00 -7.47
C GLU A 137 -6.44 5.50 -7.19
N ALA A 138 -5.52 6.32 -7.69
CA ALA A 138 -5.62 7.78 -7.60
C ALA A 138 -6.88 8.30 -8.31
N LEU A 139 -7.18 7.80 -9.51
CA LEU A 139 -8.41 8.13 -10.23
C LEU A 139 -9.66 7.66 -9.47
N ASN A 140 -9.62 6.46 -8.88
CA ASN A 140 -10.70 5.90 -8.07
C ASN A 140 -10.96 6.76 -6.82
N GLN A 141 -9.90 7.18 -6.12
CA GLN A 141 -10.00 8.08 -4.97
C GLN A 141 -10.53 9.46 -5.34
N LEU A 142 -10.09 10.03 -6.47
CA LEU A 142 -10.61 11.29 -6.98
C LEU A 142 -12.09 11.16 -7.36
N ALA A 143 -12.48 10.07 -8.02
CA ALA A 143 -13.87 9.79 -8.36
C ALA A 143 -14.75 9.64 -7.10
N LEU A 144 -14.26 8.94 -6.08
CA LEU A 144 -14.94 8.79 -4.79
C LEU A 144 -15.07 10.14 -4.05
N PHE A 145 -14.03 10.96 -4.06
CA PHE A 145 -14.06 12.31 -3.48
C PHE A 145 -15.07 13.20 -4.19
N ASN A 146 -15.09 13.17 -5.53
CA ASN A 146 -16.03 13.93 -6.33
C ASN A 146 -17.48 13.46 -6.11
N ARG A 147 -17.69 12.14 -6.00
CA ARG A 147 -19.02 11.55 -5.73
C ARG A 147 -19.56 11.90 -4.33
N ARG A 148 -18.69 12.01 -3.32
CA ARG A 148 -19.09 12.54 -1.99
C ARG A 148 -19.54 13.99 -2.08
N ARG A 149 -18.83 14.82 -2.86
CA ARG A 149 -19.19 16.21 -3.12
C ARG A 149 -20.55 16.33 -3.82
N PHE A 150 -20.84 15.44 -4.78
CA PHE A 150 -22.12 15.39 -5.50
C PHE A 150 -23.28 14.82 -4.66
N LEU A 151 -23.05 13.85 -3.78
CA LEU A 151 -24.10 13.28 -2.92
C LEU A 151 -24.54 14.25 -1.82
N SER A 152 -23.64 15.05 -1.24
CA SER A 152 -24.01 16.12 -0.31
C SER A 152 -24.84 17.22 -0.97
N ALA A 153 -24.69 17.46 -2.27
CA ALA A 153 -25.50 18.43 -3.03
C ALA A 153 -26.91 17.90 -3.39
N ASN A 154 -27.11 16.58 -3.45
CA ASN A 154 -28.41 15.98 -3.79
C ASN A 154 -29.34 15.78 -2.57
N MET A 155 -28.83 15.79 -1.33
CA MET A 155 -29.68 15.78 -0.13
C MET A 155 -30.43 17.10 0.06
N THR A 156 -29.84 18.24 -0.31
CA THR A 156 -30.48 19.56 -0.17
C THR A 156 -31.69 19.74 -1.08
N LEU A 157 -31.72 19.10 -2.26
CA LEU A 157 -32.87 19.19 -3.17
C LEU A 157 -34.07 18.39 -2.68
N ARG A 158 -33.85 17.19 -2.12
CA ARG A 158 -34.95 16.38 -1.55
C ARG A 158 -35.56 17.05 -0.32
N GLN A 159 -34.73 17.64 0.55
CA GLN A 159 -35.23 18.37 1.72
C GLN A 159 -36.12 19.56 1.32
N ARG A 160 -35.71 20.36 0.34
CA ARG A 160 -36.52 21.50 -0.17
C ARG A 160 -37.85 21.06 -0.78
N THR A 161 -37.89 19.92 -1.47
CA THR A 161 -39.16 19.38 -2.00
C THR A 161 -40.09 18.88 -0.90
N THR A 162 -39.56 18.23 0.14
CA THR A 162 -40.39 17.76 1.25
C THR A 162 -40.98 18.93 2.05
N GLU A 163 -40.20 19.99 2.21
CA GLU A 163 -40.62 21.21 2.92
C GLU A 163 -41.68 21.99 2.13
N ALA A 164 -41.53 22.13 0.82
CA ALA A 164 -42.53 22.76 -0.05
C ALA A 164 -43.84 21.96 -0.14
N VAL A 165 -43.75 20.62 -0.14
CA VAL A 165 -44.93 19.76 -0.14
C VAL A 165 -45.63 19.78 1.23
N MET A 166 -44.89 19.81 2.34
CA MET A 166 -45.50 19.97 3.67
C MET A 166 -46.21 21.32 3.82
N ASN A 167 -45.63 22.41 3.30
CA ASN A 167 -46.28 23.74 3.32
C ASN A 167 -47.52 23.85 2.43
N LEU A 168 -47.71 22.96 1.45
CA LEU A 168 -48.92 22.91 0.63
C LEU A 168 -50.01 22.01 1.22
N LEU A 169 -49.65 21.13 2.17
CA LEU A 169 -50.56 20.22 2.86
C LEU A 169 -51.00 20.73 4.24
N SER A 170 -50.39 21.80 4.74
CA SER A 170 -50.78 22.56 5.95
C SER A 170 -51.57 23.81 5.59
#